data_AF-A0A482XQW4-F1
#
_entry.id   AF-A0A482XQW4-F1
#
_cell.length_a   1.000
_cell.length_b   1.000
_cell.length_c   1.000
_cell.angle_alpha   90.00
_cell.angle_beta   90.00
_cell.angle_gamma   90.00
#
_symmetry.space_group_name_H-M   'P 1'
#
loop_
_entity.id
_entity.type
_entity.pdbx_description
1 polymer ?
#
loop_
_entity_poly.entity_id
_entity_poly.type
_entity_poly.pdbx_seq_one_letter_code
_entity_poly.pdbx_strand_id
1 'polypeptide(L)'
;MVDKRGHLVYNRTALLEAGYDSNASSLHCVYQQITRAADDDFNVVYGDEIQMTGDDQLTTDFVFVECRNFATIAIYQNFHAYVQRDPTVHRFKKWIRPSAQCHL
;
A
#
# COMPACT_ATOMS: atom_id res chain seq x y z
N MET A 1 -7.83 4.11 0.66
CA MET A 1 -6.94 5.30 0.59
C MET A 1 -5.96 5.26 1.75
N VAL A 2 -4.83 5.98 1.70
CA VAL A 2 -3.86 6.03 2.81
C VAL A 2 -3.88 7.41 3.48
N ASP A 3 -3.96 7.45 4.80
CA ASP A 3 -3.97 8.69 5.57
C ASP A 3 -2.57 9.26 5.81
N LYS A 4 -2.48 10.41 6.50
CA LYS A 4 -1.19 11.08 6.79
C LYS A 4 -0.27 10.26 7.70
N ARG A 5 -0.83 9.32 8.46
CA ARG A 5 -0.13 8.45 9.40
C ARG A 5 0.25 7.11 8.77
N GLY A 6 -0.11 6.88 7.50
CA GLY A 6 0.18 5.63 6.81
C GLY A 6 -0.83 4.52 7.07
N HIS A 7 -2.05 4.85 7.52
CA HIS A 7 -3.11 3.87 7.72
C HIS A 7 -3.98 3.79 6.46
N LEU A 8 -4.36 2.57 6.08
CA LEU A 8 -5.42 2.34 5.11
C LEU A 8 -6.77 2.66 5.74
N VAL A 9 -7.48 3.59 5.10
CA VAL A 9 -8.81 4.03 5.51
C VAL A 9 -9.77 3.99 4.32
N TYR A 10 -11.07 3.88 4.62
CA TYR A 10 -12.13 3.99 3.64
C TYR A 10 -12.33 5.44 3.19
N ASN A 11 -12.48 5.66 1.88
CA ASN A 11 -12.95 6.95 1.37
C ASN A 11 -14.48 7.01 1.54
N ARG A 12 -14.93 7.53 2.68
CA ARG A 12 -16.35 7.58 3.06
C ARG A 12 -17.21 8.33 2.05
N THR A 13 -16.71 9.45 1.52
CA THR A 13 -17.43 10.25 0.52
C THR A 13 -17.64 9.44 -0.75
N ALA A 14 -16.58 8.82 -1.28
CA ALA A 14 -16.68 8.01 -2.49
C ALA A 14 -17.61 6.78 -2.31
N LEU A 15 -17.61 6.16 -1.13
CA LEU A 15 -18.53 5.06 -0.83
C LEU A 15 -19.99 5.52 -0.87
N LEU A 16 -20.31 6.64 -0.22
CA LEU A 16 -21.66 7.19 -0.19
C LEU A 16 -22.13 7.64 -1.57
N GLU A 17 -21.27 8.29 -2.36
CA GLU A 17 -21.56 8.69 -3.74
C GLU A 17 -21.84 7.47 -4.65
N ALA A 18 -21.19 6.34 -4.37
CA ALA A 18 -21.41 5.07 -5.07
C ALA A 18 -22.58 4.24 -4.51
N GLY A 19 -23.27 4.72 -3.47
CA GLY A 19 -24.44 4.06 -2.87
C GLY A 19 -24.13 2.97 -1.85
N TYR A 20 -22.91 2.94 -1.29
CA TYR A 20 -22.48 1.99 -0.26
C TYR A 20 -22.46 2.63 1.14
N ASP A 21 -22.46 1.78 2.18
CA ASP A 21 -22.35 2.23 3.57
C ASP A 21 -21.00 2.93 3.81
N SER A 22 -21.00 3.99 4.63
CA SER A 22 -19.80 4.80 4.91
C SER A 22 -18.64 4.04 5.57
N ASN A 23 -18.91 2.86 6.15
CA ASN A 23 -17.94 1.97 6.77
C ASN A 23 -17.64 0.74 5.91
N ALA A 24 -18.12 0.71 4.66
CA ALA A 24 -17.98 -0.42 3.73
C ALA A 24 -18.54 -1.75 4.26
N SER A 25 -19.52 -1.74 5.19
CA SER A 25 -20.04 -2.99 5.78
C SER A 25 -20.71 -3.94 4.79
N SER A 26 -21.20 -3.42 3.66
CA SER A 26 -21.78 -4.19 2.56
C SER A 26 -20.74 -4.71 1.55
N LEU A 27 -19.45 -4.46 1.79
CA LEU A 27 -18.36 -4.78 0.89
C LEU A 27 -17.35 -5.73 1.52
N HIS A 28 -16.75 -6.56 0.68
CA HIS A 28 -15.58 -7.34 1.04
C HIS A 28 -14.33 -6.60 0.55
N CYS A 29 -13.71 -5.83 1.44
CA CYS A 29 -12.50 -5.07 1.15
C CYS A 29 -11.25 -5.75 1.71
N VAL A 30 -10.25 -5.90 0.86
CA VAL A 30 -8.98 -6.56 1.17
C VAL A 30 -7.81 -5.72 0.67
N TYR A 31 -6.63 -5.96 1.25
CA TYR A 31 -5.38 -5.40 0.75
C TYR A 31 -4.27 -6.44 0.75
N GLN A 32 -3.31 -6.27 -0.15
CA GLN A 32 -2.09 -7.06 -0.24
C GLN A 32 -0.87 -6.12 -0.21
N GLN A 33 0.11 -6.44 0.63
CA GLN A 33 1.36 -5.71 0.64
C GLN A 33 2.20 -6.06 -0.59
N ILE A 34 2.84 -5.07 -1.18
CA ILE A 34 3.70 -5.25 -2.35
C ILE A 34 5.14 -4.99 -1.95
N THR A 35 5.99 -5.99 -2.16
CA THR A 35 7.44 -5.88 -1.97
C THR A 35 8.19 -6.16 -3.26
N ARG A 36 9.42 -5.68 -3.38
CA ARG A 36 10.30 -6.07 -4.48
C ARG A 36 10.68 -7.54 -4.34
N ALA A 37 10.78 -8.25 -5.46
CA ALA A 37 11.33 -9.60 -5.47
C ALA A 37 12.81 -9.58 -5.03
N ALA A 38 13.25 -10.63 -4.34
CA ALA A 38 14.66 -10.78 -4.00
C ALA A 38 15.45 -11.00 -5.29
N ASP A 39 16.51 -10.21 -5.47
CA ASP A 39 17.46 -10.29 -6.60
C ASP A 39 16.85 -10.08 -8.01
N ASP A 40 15.68 -9.44 -8.10
CA ASP A 40 15.00 -9.13 -9.36
C ASP A 40 14.39 -7.73 -9.34
N ASP A 41 14.94 -6.83 -10.16
CA ASP A 41 14.55 -5.42 -10.21
C ASP A 41 13.27 -5.17 -11.02
N PHE A 42 12.77 -6.15 -11.77
CA PHE A 42 11.63 -6.00 -12.68
C PHE A 42 10.33 -6.59 -12.12
N ASN A 43 10.42 -7.42 -11.08
CA ASN A 43 9.28 -8.13 -10.51
C ASN A 43 8.95 -7.67 -9.08
N VAL A 44 7.66 -7.78 -8.76
CA VAL A 44 7.12 -7.53 -7.42
C VAL A 44 6.41 -8.77 -6.91
N VAL A 45 6.39 -8.91 -5.59
CA VAL A 45 5.70 -9.99 -4.89
C VAL A 45 4.51 -9.39 -4.15
N TYR A 46 3.35 -9.99 -4.33
CA TYR A 46 2.15 -9.69 -3.55
C TYR A 46 2.15 -10.60 -2.33
N GLY A 47 1.99 -10.00 -1.14
CA GLY A 47 1.77 -10.73 0.10
C GLY A 47 0.36 -11.34 0.18
N ASP A 48 0.03 -11.87 1.36
CA ASP A 48 -1.27 -12.46 1.63
C ASP A 48 -2.40 -11.41 1.51
N GLU A 49 -3.58 -11.89 1.12
CA GLU A 49 -4.81 -11.09 1.12
C GLU A 49 -5.27 -10.89 2.57
N ILE A 50 -5.32 -9.64 3.03
CA ILE A 50 -5.70 -9.26 4.38
C ILE A 50 -7.00 -8.48 4.34
N GLN A 51 -7.97 -8.88 5.17
CA GLN A 51 -9.22 -8.15 5.32
C GLN A 51 -8.97 -6.75 5.87
N MET A 52 -9.44 -5.73 5.16
CA MET A 52 -9.31 -4.34 5.56
C MET A 52 -10.29 -4.01 6.70
N THR A 53 -9.82 -3.30 7.72
CA THR A 53 -10.64 -2.82 8.86
C THR A 53 -10.94 -1.33 8.77
N GLY A 54 -10.17 -0.59 7.98
CA GLY A 54 -10.32 0.86 7.82
C GLY A 54 -9.52 1.69 8.82
N ASP A 55 -8.58 1.05 9.53
CA ASP A 55 -7.53 1.67 10.35
C ASP A 55 -6.25 0.80 10.29
N ASP A 56 -5.90 0.28 9.12
CA ASP A 56 -4.83 -0.70 8.97
C ASP A 56 -3.48 -0.02 8.72
N GLN A 57 -2.56 -0.07 9.68
CA GLN A 57 -1.21 0.51 9.55
C GLN A 57 -0.40 -0.24 8.49
N LEU A 58 0.07 0.49 7.48
CA LEU A 58 0.95 -0.07 6.46
C LEU A 58 2.37 -0.26 6.96
N THR A 59 2.95 -1.42 6.63
CA THR A 59 4.35 -1.78 6.89
C THR A 59 5.22 -1.80 5.64
N THR A 60 4.63 -1.64 4.45
CA THR A 60 5.33 -1.47 3.17
C THR A 60 4.98 -0.14 2.51
N ASP A 61 5.78 0.27 1.52
CA ASP A 61 5.55 1.51 0.78
C ASP A 61 4.42 1.39 -0.24
N PHE A 62 4.16 0.17 -0.73
CA PHE A 62 3.17 -0.11 -1.76
C PHE A 62 2.19 -1.18 -1.28
N VAL A 63 0.91 -0.97 -1.59
CA VAL A 63 -0.16 -1.95 -1.38
C VAL A 63 -1.14 -1.95 -2.54
N PHE A 64 -1.68 -3.13 -2.84
CA PHE A 64 -2.86 -3.28 -3.68
C PHE A 64 -4.10 -3.34 -2.78
N VAL A 65 -5.16 -2.62 -3.14
CA VAL A 65 -6.43 -2.62 -2.42
C VAL A 65 -7.54 -2.97 -3.39
N GLU A 66 -8.44 -3.84 -2.94
CA GLU A 66 -9.61 -4.24 -3.69
C GLU A 66 -10.84 -4.28 -2.78
N CYS A 67 -11.98 -3.79 -3.26
CA CYS A 67 -13.28 -3.99 -2.64
C CYS A 67 -14.24 -4.64 -3.63
N ARG A 68 -14.89 -5.72 -3.18
CA ARG A 68 -15.86 -6.50 -3.96
C ARG A 68 -17.24 -6.40 -3.31
N ASN A 69 -18.30 -6.42 -4.11
CA ASN A 69 -19.66 -6.53 -3.60
C ASN A 69 -20.06 -7.99 -3.31
N PHE A 70 -21.31 -8.22 -2.86
CA PHE A 70 -21.84 -9.56 -2.57
C PHE A 70 -21.84 -10.52 -3.78
N ALA A 71 -21.78 -9.98 -5.00
CA ALA A 71 -21.69 -10.76 -6.23
C ALA A 71 -20.23 -10.99 -6.67
N THR A 72 -19.24 -10.72 -5.81
CA THR A 72 -17.79 -10.82 -6.07
C THR A 72 -17.28 -9.90 -7.17
N ILE A 73 -18.08 -8.91 -7.59
CA ILE A 73 -17.68 -7.93 -8.59
C ILE A 73 -16.81 -6.86 -7.91
N ALA A 74 -15.61 -6.64 -8.45
CA ALA A 74 -14.73 -5.59 -7.99
C ALA A 74 -15.33 -4.21 -8.32
N ILE A 75 -15.61 -3.43 -7.29
CA ILE A 75 -16.15 -2.07 -7.42
C ILE A 75 -15.08 -1.00 -7.24
N TYR A 76 -13.95 -1.39 -6.63
CA TYR A 76 -12.79 -0.56 -6.42
C TYR A 76 -11.56 -1.45 -6.45
N GLN A 77 -10.57 -1.07 -7.26
CA GLN A 77 -9.24 -1.68 -7.29
C GLN A 77 -8.23 -0.56 -7.52
N ASN A 78 -7.21 -0.47 -6.67
CA ASN A 78 -6.14 0.50 -6.88
C ASN A 78 -4.85 0.11 -6.17
N PHE A 79 -3.74 0.67 -6.66
CA PHE A 79 -2.46 0.66 -5.99
C PHE A 79 -2.31 1.94 -5.17
N HIS A 80 -1.91 1.78 -3.92
CA HIS A 80 -1.58 2.90 -3.05
C HIS A 80 -0.09 2.89 -2.74
N ALA A 81 0.51 4.08 -2.79
CA ALA A 81 1.88 4.32 -2.39
C ALA A 81 1.89 5.27 -1.19
N TYR A 82 2.66 4.94 -0.17
CA TYR A 82 2.88 5.79 0.99
C TYR A 82 4.35 5.73 1.39
N VAL A 83 5.01 6.88 1.40
CA VAL A 83 6.39 6.99 1.86
C VAL A 83 6.39 7.01 3.38
N GLN A 84 6.89 5.95 4.00
CA GLN A 84 6.99 5.86 5.45
C GLN A 84 8.01 6.88 5.99
N ARG A 85 7.65 7.54 7.09
CA ARG A 85 8.53 8.53 7.75
C ARG A 85 9.62 7.90 8.61
N ASP A 86 9.58 6.58 8.86
CA ASP A 86 10.56 5.91 9.70
C ASP A 86 11.90 5.73 8.94
N PRO A 87 12.99 6.38 9.39
CA PRO A 87 14.30 6.29 8.75
C PRO A 87 14.96 4.90 8.83
N THR A 88 14.41 3.96 9.60
CA THR A 88 14.97 2.60 9.73
C THR A 88 14.60 1.68 8.57
N VAL A 89 13.54 2.00 7.81
CA VAL A 89 13.03 1.18 6.70
C VAL A 89 13.85 1.39 5.41
N HIS A 90 14.52 2.53 5.26
CA HIS A 90 15.45 2.81 4.17
C HIS A 90 16.90 2.89 4.64
N ARG A 91 17.45 1.78 5.16
CA ARG A 91 18.91 1.63 5.15
C ARG A 91 19.36 1.25 3.75
N PHE A 92 19.62 2.26 2.92
CA PHE A 92 20.51 2.06 1.78
C PHE A 92 21.80 1.44 2.31
N LYS A 93 22.25 0.32 1.71
CA LYS A 93 23.60 -0.21 1.98
C LYS A 93 24.56 0.97 1.85
N LYS A 94 25.30 1.25 2.92
CA LYS A 94 26.30 2.31 2.96
C LYS A 94 27.22 2.09 1.75
N TRP A 95 27.13 2.96 0.75
CA TRP A 95 28.10 2.98 -0.35
C TRP A 95 29.46 3.28 0.27
N ILE A 96 30.30 2.27 0.41
CA ILE A 96 31.73 2.46 0.65
C ILE A 96 32.25 3.06 -0.65
N ARG A 97 32.41 4.39 -0.70
CA ARG A 97 33.08 5.04 -1.83
C ARG A 97 34.54 4.53 -1.86
N PRO A 98 35.02 3.93 -2.95
CA PRO A 98 36.45 4.03 -3.25
C PRO A 98 36.73 5.53 -3.41
N SER A 99 37.78 6.01 -2.76
CA SER A 99 38.24 7.40 -2.85
C SER A 99 38.60 7.77 -4.29
N ALA A 100 37.64 8.24 -5.06
CA ALA A 100 37.88 8.99 -6.28
C ALA A 100 37.81 10.48 -5.91
N GLN A 101 38.97 11.10 -5.78
CA GLN A 101 39.12 12.55 -5.75
C GLN A 101 38.60 13.12 -7.07
N CYS A 102 37.49 13.86 -7.01
CA CYS A 102 37.15 14.79 -8.08
C CYS A 102 38.02 16.03 -7.88
N HIS A 103 39.03 16.21 -8.73
CA HIS A 103 39.70 17.50 -8.88
C HIS A 103 38.83 18.41 -9.75
N LEU A 104 38.49 19.58 -9.20
CA LEU A 104 37.90 20.71 -9.93
C LEU A 104 38.96 21.34 -10.85
#